data_AF-A0A2V6YLL6-F1
#
_entry.id   AF-A0A2V6YLL6-F1
#
_cell.length_a   1.000
_cell.length_b   1.000
_cell.length_c   1.000
_cell.angle_alpha   90.00
_cell.angle_beta   90.00
_cell.angle_gamma   90.00
#
_symmetry.space_group_name_H-M   'P 1'
#
loop_
_entity.id
_entity.type
_entity.pdbx_description
1 polymer ?
#
loop_
_entity_poly.entity_id
_entity_poly.type
_entity_poly.pdbx_seq_one_letter_code
_entity_poly.pdbx_strand_id
1 'polypeptide(L)'
;MSAARSVTATFAASFGGAFADDPLAAGVAFVKAVHVTDLRLAIDRERSRRSLAAFAWTDPMLVPGVTPARAIHLVEMRSALSETYRVAVRTPPTYTDPTIAVGQTSVRAAHFEELRAAVRALE
;
A
#
# COMPACT_ATOMS: atom_id res chain seq x y z
N MET A 1 -10.20 -1.49 40.93
CA MET A 1 -9.19 -1.20 39.89
C MET A 1 -9.64 -1.90 38.61
N SER A 2 -10.13 -1.16 37.61
CA SER A 2 -10.59 -1.75 36.34
C SER A 2 -9.40 -1.87 35.41
N ALA A 3 -8.95 -3.10 35.12
CA ALA A 3 -7.91 -3.35 34.14
C ALA A 3 -8.48 -3.07 32.75
N ALA A 4 -7.86 -2.14 32.01
CA ALA A 4 -8.14 -1.95 30.60
C ALA A 4 -7.82 -3.26 29.85
N ARG A 5 -8.86 -3.99 29.45
CA ARG A 5 -8.74 -5.13 28.54
C ARG A 5 -8.43 -4.57 27.17
N SER A 6 -7.19 -4.74 26.72
CA SER A 6 -6.81 -4.45 25.34
C SER A 6 -7.61 -5.35 24.40
N VAL A 7 -8.61 -4.77 23.72
CA VAL A 7 -9.31 -5.45 22.62
C VAL A 7 -8.46 -5.21 21.38
N THR A 8 -7.63 -6.19 21.02
CA THR A 8 -7.01 -6.22 19.70
C THR A 8 -8.10 -6.58 18.71
N ALA A 9 -8.79 -5.56 18.20
CA ALA A 9 -9.70 -5.74 17.08
C ALA A 9 -8.84 -5.93 15.82
N THR A 10 -8.57 -7.19 15.46
CA THR A 10 -8.04 -7.50 14.14
C THR A 10 -9.18 -7.28 13.14
N PHE A 11 -9.28 -6.08 12.58
CA PHE A 11 -10.09 -5.86 11.40
C PHE A 11 -9.39 -6.57 10.25
N ALA A 12 -9.76 -7.82 10.00
CA ALA A 12 -9.41 -8.51 8.77
C ALA A 12 -10.27 -7.91 7.64
N ALA A 13 -9.94 -6.69 7.23
CA ALA A 13 -10.39 -6.18 5.94
C ALA A 13 -9.71 -7.06 4.89
N SER A 14 -10.41 -8.09 4.43
CA SER A 14 -9.92 -8.92 3.34
C SER A 14 -10.05 -8.11 2.06
N PHE A 15 -8.93 -7.82 1.40
CA PHE A 15 -8.95 -7.18 0.09
C PHE A 15 -9.62 -8.13 -0.91
N GLY A 16 -10.81 -7.77 -1.37
CA GLY A 16 -11.62 -8.57 -2.29
C GLY A 16 -11.09 -8.64 -3.73
N GLY A 17 -9.94 -8.02 -4.02
CA GLY A 17 -9.36 -7.94 -5.36
C GLY A 17 -9.67 -6.64 -6.11
N ALA A 18 -10.62 -5.84 -5.64
CA ALA A 18 -11.00 -4.57 -6.26
C ALA A 18 -10.46 -3.38 -5.46
N PHE A 19 -9.73 -2.48 -6.13
CA PHE A 19 -9.29 -1.23 -5.54
C PHE A 19 -10.42 -0.19 -5.55
N ALA A 20 -10.55 0.61 -4.49
CA ALA A 20 -11.49 1.73 -4.49
C ALA A 20 -11.09 2.80 -5.51
N ASP A 21 -12.07 3.41 -6.20
CA ASP A 21 -11.86 4.41 -7.26
C ASP A 21 -10.87 3.92 -8.33
N ASP A 22 -11.20 2.83 -9.04
CA ASP A 22 -10.37 2.20 -10.10
C ASP A 22 -11.01 2.40 -11.49
N PRO A 23 -10.35 3.10 -12.44
CA PRO A 23 -9.08 3.81 -12.29
C PRO A 23 -9.22 5.09 -11.45
N LEU A 24 -8.15 5.52 -10.79
CA LEU A 24 -8.12 6.81 -10.10
C LEU A 24 -8.37 7.91 -11.13
N ALA A 25 -9.51 8.61 -11.00
CA ALA A 25 -9.90 9.63 -11.95
C ALA A 25 -8.77 10.68 -12.15
N ALA A 26 -8.44 10.97 -13.41
CA ALA A 26 -7.45 11.98 -13.74
C ALA A 26 -7.89 13.34 -13.18
N GLY A 27 -7.03 14.00 -12.40
CA GLY A 27 -7.33 15.26 -11.72
C GLY A 27 -7.67 15.16 -10.23
N VAL A 28 -7.75 13.95 -9.66
CA VAL A 28 -7.77 13.78 -8.20
C VAL A 28 -6.37 14.10 -7.67
N ALA A 29 -6.21 15.33 -7.15
CA ALA A 29 -4.94 15.79 -6.57
C ALA A 29 -4.57 15.06 -5.27
N PHE A 30 -5.54 14.45 -4.59
CA PHE A 30 -5.36 13.86 -3.27
C PHE A 30 -5.66 12.37 -3.26
N VAL A 31 -4.63 11.56 -3.10
CA VAL A 31 -4.78 10.14 -2.77
C VAL A 31 -5.37 10.02 -1.37
N LYS A 32 -6.55 9.40 -1.29
CA LYS A 32 -7.23 9.13 -0.01
C LYS A 32 -6.51 8.02 0.76
N ALA A 33 -6.60 8.04 2.09
CA ALA A 33 -6.09 6.99 2.96
C ALA A 33 -6.60 5.59 2.57
N VAL A 34 -7.84 5.48 2.07
CA VAL A 34 -8.42 4.20 1.62
C VAL A 34 -7.59 3.54 0.52
N HIS A 35 -7.05 4.28 -0.44
CA HIS A 35 -6.23 3.69 -1.51
C HIS A 35 -4.89 3.16 -0.98
N VAL A 36 -4.36 3.79 0.07
CA VAL A 36 -3.15 3.33 0.75
C VAL A 36 -3.42 2.03 1.49
N THR A 37 -4.53 1.98 2.24
CA THR A 37 -4.97 0.79 2.96
C THR A 37 -5.24 -0.38 2.01
N ASP A 38 -5.99 -0.16 0.91
CA ASP A 38 -6.28 -1.20 -0.09
C ASP A 38 -4.99 -1.78 -0.68
N LEU A 39 -4.03 -0.94 -1.06
CA LEU A 39 -2.75 -1.39 -1.60
C LEU A 39 -1.92 -2.17 -0.58
N ARG A 40 -1.88 -1.74 0.68
CA ARG A 40 -1.17 -2.49 1.73
C ARG A 40 -1.76 -3.87 1.91
N LEU A 41 -3.08 -3.98 1.99
CA LEU A 41 -3.77 -5.27 2.11
C LEU A 41 -3.52 -6.16 0.89
N ALA A 42 -3.53 -5.59 -0.32
CA ALA A 42 -3.25 -6.35 -1.53
C ALA A 42 -1.79 -6.84 -1.58
N ILE A 43 -0.83 -6.01 -1.19
CA ILE A 43 0.59 -6.40 -1.08
C ILE A 43 0.77 -7.48 -0.02
N ASP A 44 0.18 -7.33 1.17
CA ASP A 44 0.28 -8.31 2.25
C ASP A 44 -0.36 -9.65 1.89
N ARG A 45 -1.44 -9.63 1.09
CA ARG A 45 -2.03 -10.84 0.48
C ARG A 45 -1.03 -11.53 -0.44
N GLU A 46 -0.40 -10.80 -1.35
CA GLU A 46 0.57 -11.37 -2.29
C GLU A 46 1.85 -11.86 -1.61
N ARG A 47 2.26 -11.20 -0.52
CA ARG A 47 3.33 -11.69 0.38
C ARG A 47 2.93 -13.00 1.05
N SER A 48 1.73 -13.06 1.62
CA SER A 48 1.21 -14.25 2.29
C SER A 48 1.11 -15.46 1.36
N ARG A 49 0.65 -15.26 0.11
CA ARG A 49 0.64 -16.31 -0.93
C ARG A 49 2.01 -16.90 -1.23
N ARG A 50 3.07 -16.13 -0.99
CA ARG A 50 4.46 -16.50 -1.24
C ARG A 50 5.23 -16.82 0.04
N SER A 51 4.52 -17.06 1.14
CA SER A 51 5.08 -17.39 2.46
C SER A 51 6.08 -16.34 2.98
N LEU A 52 5.94 -15.09 2.56
CA LEU A 52 6.65 -13.96 3.14
C LEU A 52 5.93 -13.47 4.40
N ALA A 53 6.71 -13.01 5.38
CA ALA A 53 6.16 -12.31 6.53
C ALA A 53 5.45 -11.01 6.09
N ALA A 54 4.39 -10.64 6.81
CA ALA A 54 3.71 -9.37 6.62
C ALA A 54 4.69 -8.20 6.72
N PHE A 55 4.50 -7.16 5.90
CA PHE A 55 5.41 -6.02 5.91
C PHE A 55 5.18 -5.15 7.15
N ALA A 56 6.26 -4.69 7.79
CA ALA A 56 6.18 -3.82 8.96
C ALA A 56 5.95 -2.36 8.52
N TRP A 57 4.68 -1.99 8.30
CA TRP A 57 4.29 -0.63 7.93
C TRP A 57 4.52 0.37 9.08
N THR A 58 5.17 1.51 8.82
CA THR A 58 5.47 2.55 9.83
C THR A 58 4.21 3.11 10.48
N ASP A 59 3.19 3.43 9.67
CA ASP A 59 1.91 3.94 10.14
C ASP A 59 0.83 2.86 9.90
N PRO A 60 0.67 1.86 10.78
CA PRO A 60 -0.19 0.71 10.52
C PRO A 60 -1.68 1.08 10.43
N MET A 61 -2.09 2.18 11.07
CA MET A 61 -3.47 2.68 11.03
C MET A 61 -3.51 4.04 10.34
N LEU A 62 -4.09 4.07 9.14
CA LEU A 62 -4.36 5.29 8.40
C LEU A 62 -5.82 5.66 8.57
N VAL A 63 -6.10 6.78 9.25
CA VAL A 63 -7.47 7.24 9.47
C VAL A 63 -7.87 8.17 8.31
N PRO A 64 -8.91 7.84 7.53
CA PRO A 64 -9.39 8.71 6.45
C PRO A 64 -9.70 10.12 6.95
N GLY A 65 -9.21 11.13 6.24
CA GLY A 65 -9.40 12.54 6.62
C GLY A 65 -8.50 13.05 7.76
N VAL A 66 -7.71 12.17 8.39
CA VAL A 66 -6.78 12.53 9.49
C VAL A 66 -5.33 12.29 9.09
N THR A 67 -5.02 11.13 8.50
CA THR A 67 -3.66 10.80 8.07
C THR A 67 -3.52 11.04 6.56
N PRO A 68 -2.80 12.08 6.11
CA PRO A 68 -2.55 12.28 4.68
C PRO A 68 -1.64 11.17 4.15
N ALA A 69 -1.83 10.77 2.88
CA ALA A 69 -0.92 9.85 2.21
C ALA A 69 0.45 10.53 2.04
N ARG A 70 1.46 10.01 2.74
CA ARG A 70 2.84 10.56 2.72
C ARG A 70 3.74 9.77 1.77
N ALA A 71 4.79 10.43 1.33
CA ALA A 71 5.86 9.83 0.53
C ALA A 71 6.45 8.55 1.18
N ILE A 72 6.50 8.48 2.51
CA ILE A 72 6.97 7.29 3.22
C ILE A 72 6.15 6.04 2.88
N HIS A 73 4.82 6.13 2.79
CA HIS A 73 3.98 4.97 2.45
C HIS A 73 4.26 4.45 1.06
N LEU A 74 4.51 5.36 0.12
CA LEU A 74 4.83 4.99 -1.25
C LEU A 74 6.19 4.29 -1.33
N VAL A 75 7.21 4.78 -0.60
CA VAL A 75 8.52 4.11 -0.50
C VAL A 75 8.41 2.72 0.12
N GLU A 76 7.63 2.59 1.21
CA GLU A 76 7.36 1.30 1.85
C GLU A 76 6.69 0.32 0.89
N MET A 77 5.64 0.76 0.17
CA MET A 77 4.92 -0.08 -0.79
C MET A 77 5.81 -0.57 -1.93
N ARG A 78 6.63 0.32 -2.48
CA ARG A 78 7.60 -0.05 -3.53
C ARG A 78 8.61 -1.07 -3.03
N SER A 79 9.07 -0.92 -1.79
CA SER A 79 10.01 -1.84 -1.15
C SER A 79 9.37 -3.21 -0.92
N ALA A 80 8.16 -3.23 -0.34
CA ALA A 80 7.39 -4.43 -0.08
C ALA A 80 7.09 -5.21 -1.37
N LEU A 81 6.68 -4.52 -2.44
CA LEU A 81 6.49 -5.12 -3.76
C LEU A 81 7.78 -5.66 -4.35
N SER A 82 8.88 -4.90 -4.28
CA SER A 82 10.17 -5.36 -4.83
C SER A 82 10.63 -6.67 -4.18
N GLU A 83 10.42 -6.81 -2.86
CA GLU A 83 10.69 -8.07 -2.16
C GLU A 83 9.76 -9.20 -2.63
N THR A 84 8.46 -8.93 -2.77
CA THR A 84 7.49 -9.92 -3.28
C THR A 84 7.83 -10.37 -4.70
N TYR A 85 8.22 -9.46 -5.59
CA TYR A 85 8.66 -9.75 -6.95
C TYR A 85 9.92 -10.62 -6.98
N ARG A 86 10.89 -10.32 -6.10
CA ARG A 86 12.12 -11.11 -5.99
C ARG A 86 11.83 -12.56 -5.59
N VAL A 87 10.93 -12.78 -4.62
CA VAL A 87 10.49 -14.13 -4.24
C VAL A 87 9.66 -14.80 -5.34
N ALA A 88 8.89 -14.02 -6.10
CA ALA A 88 8.17 -14.51 -7.26
C ALA A 88 9.08 -14.84 -8.46
N VAL A 89 10.40 -14.60 -8.35
CA VAL A 89 11.37 -14.74 -9.46
C VAL A 89 10.94 -13.91 -10.68
N ARG A 90 10.38 -12.72 -10.44
CA ARG A 90 9.96 -11.77 -11.47
C ARG A 90 10.79 -10.50 -11.38
N THR A 91 11.00 -9.86 -12.53
CA THR A 91 11.66 -8.55 -12.60
C THR A 91 10.82 -7.51 -11.85
N PRO A 92 11.37 -6.81 -10.85
CA PRO A 92 10.65 -5.76 -10.13
C PRO A 92 10.11 -4.67 -11.07
N PRO A 93 8.98 -4.04 -10.73
CA PRO A 93 8.42 -2.94 -11.51
C PRO A 93 9.38 -1.74 -11.54
N THR A 94 9.50 -1.12 -12.72
CA THR A 94 10.15 0.18 -12.87
C THR A 94 9.10 1.27 -12.76
N TYR A 95 9.40 2.32 -11.99
CA TYR A 95 8.47 3.43 -11.77
C TYR A 95 8.90 4.66 -12.55
N THR A 96 7.93 5.45 -13.00
CA THR A 96 8.16 6.69 -13.75
C THR A 96 9.02 7.67 -12.95
N ASP A 97 8.70 7.85 -11.67
CA ASP A 97 9.48 8.66 -10.73
C ASP A 97 10.30 7.72 -9.84
N PRO A 98 11.57 7.41 -10.16
CA PRO A 98 12.36 6.42 -9.41
C PRO A 98 12.75 6.90 -8.01
N THR A 99 12.93 8.21 -7.84
CA THR A 99 13.33 8.82 -6.57
C THR A 99 12.14 9.49 -5.90
N ILE A 100 11.76 8.98 -4.73
CA ILE A 100 10.73 9.57 -3.88
C ILE A 100 11.42 10.17 -2.66
N ALA A 101 11.58 11.49 -2.67
CA ALA A 101 12.14 12.22 -1.54
C ALA A 101 11.00 12.69 -0.62
N VAL A 102 11.10 12.32 0.66
CA VAL A 102 10.12 12.70 1.68
C VAL A 102 10.05 14.22 1.78
N GLY A 103 8.84 14.79 1.66
CA GLY A 103 8.63 16.24 1.70
C GLY A 103 8.95 16.99 0.40
N GLN A 104 9.37 16.30 -0.66
CA GLN A 104 9.70 16.88 -1.96
C GLN A 104 8.82 16.30 -3.07
N THR A 105 8.67 14.97 -3.11
CA THR A 105 7.85 14.30 -4.11
C THR A 105 6.38 14.32 -3.69
N SER A 106 5.53 15.01 -4.47
CA SER A 106 4.09 14.99 -4.27
C SER A 106 3.54 13.59 -4.56
N VAL A 107 2.73 13.05 -3.65
CA VAL A 107 2.06 11.76 -3.85
C VAL A 107 0.91 11.95 -4.83
N ARG A 108 1.09 11.49 -6.07
CA ARG A 108 0.11 11.59 -7.16
C ARG A 108 -0.65 10.28 -7.35
N ALA A 109 -1.85 10.39 -7.92
CA ALA A 109 -2.65 9.24 -8.33
C ALA A 109 -1.88 8.27 -9.27
N ALA A 110 -1.05 8.82 -10.17
CA ALA A 110 -0.22 8.02 -11.09
C ALA A 110 0.66 6.99 -10.36
N HIS A 111 1.28 7.36 -9.24
CA HIS A 111 2.10 6.42 -8.46
C HIS A 111 1.29 5.25 -7.90
N PHE A 112 0.04 5.50 -7.52
CA PHE A 112 -0.85 4.48 -6.99
C PHE A 112 -1.34 3.56 -8.09
N GLU A 113 -1.63 4.08 -9.28
CA GLU A 113 -1.93 3.27 -10.46
C GLU A 113 -0.76 2.35 -10.85
N GLU A 114 0.48 2.86 -10.83
CA GLU A 114 1.67 2.03 -11.05
C GLU A 114 1.78 0.88 -10.03
N LEU A 115 1.52 1.17 -8.75
CA LEU A 115 1.52 0.14 -7.70
C LEU A 115 0.38 -0.87 -7.88
N ARG A 116 -0.84 -0.42 -8.23
CA ARG A 116 -1.99 -1.29 -8.50
C ARG A 116 -1.68 -2.24 -9.66
N ALA A 117 -1.12 -1.71 -10.75
CA ALA A 117 -0.70 -2.51 -11.88
C ALA A 117 0.37 -3.54 -11.48
N ALA A 118 1.35 -3.15 -10.66
CA ALA A 118 2.37 -4.06 -10.16
C ALA A 118 1.81 -5.16 -9.25
N VAL A 119 0.82 -4.86 -8.41
CA VAL A 119 0.12 -5.87 -7.60
C VAL A 119 -0.65 -6.84 -8.51
N ARG A 120 -1.46 -6.32 -9.45
CA ARG A 120 -2.25 -7.15 -10.38
C ARG A 120 -1.37 -8.06 -11.24
N ALA A 121 -0.16 -7.64 -11.57
CA ALA A 121 0.79 -8.48 -12.30
C ALA A 121 1.38 -9.62 -11.45
N LEU A 122 1.22 -9.60 -10.12
CA LEU A 122 1.58 -10.70 -9.23
C LEU A 122 0.42 -11.65 -8.89
N GLU A 123 -0.82 -11.20 -9.02
CA GLU A 123 -2.02 -12.05 -8.89
C GLU A 123 -2.04 -13.17 -9.96
#